data_AF-A0A972R177-F1
#
_entry.id   AF-A0A972R177-F1
#
_cell.length_a   1.000
_cell.length_b   1.000
_cell.length_c   1.000
_cell.angle_alpha   90.00
_cell.angle_beta   90.00
_cell.angle_gamma   90.00
#
_symmetry.space_group_name_H-M   'P 1'
#
loop_
_entity.id
_entity.type
_entity.pdbx_description
1 polymer ?
#
loop_
_entity_poly.entity_id
_entity_poly.type
_entity_poly.pdbx_seq_one_letter_code
_entity_poly.pdbx_strand_id
1 'polypeptide(L)'
;MKISAKKKGGFCLVLVILLLFSGIPGRAWASRGKYIDYESASSQLGFTFLYPSKWRVIESEGKYERYSQVQILGPVSKKKAYRASLVVTVSPVKEEGGKYNSLEEKVINYKKKRRLFKNFKLLSEKEVTFAGLRGKEVIASFRYHLPILNPLGAKELSIQSRRVFLQRGPYFYELGYEAEKKDFPRYSEDFDRLLESFVLKKAPVLRSAKRNERGKSNPNMTNRAGYPLLFEKGNASALSLKANRPPVHTEAVSPRNQVSTKKKTLSDQQQVEKGQETKKEKVREEPEKRGIKTLVAVDFKNTDLSKVIFYLSKMSGLNIAFDERAIEELKNPRVSIYTPKRIPLTDILDLVLKAKGLDYVIKKNYVWITKKGQEEAVSKTYRLKYGIRNLRAIELTSLKAQ
;
A
#
# COMPACT_ATOMS: atom_id res chain seq x y z
N MET A 1 28.16 -35.48 -61.81
CA MET A 1 29.28 -35.41 -60.83
C MET A 1 28.71 -35.50 -59.42
N LYS A 2 28.93 -36.65 -58.76
CA LYS A 2 28.64 -36.88 -57.33
C LYS A 2 29.89 -36.51 -56.55
N ILE A 3 29.79 -35.60 -55.58
CA ILE A 3 30.84 -35.43 -54.56
C ILE A 3 30.20 -35.69 -53.19
N SER A 4 30.62 -36.81 -52.64
CA SER A 4 30.41 -37.29 -51.28
C SER A 4 31.37 -36.55 -50.33
N ALA A 5 30.86 -36.01 -49.23
CA ALA A 5 31.68 -35.45 -48.16
C ALA A 5 31.24 -35.97 -46.79
N LYS A 6 31.85 -37.11 -46.45
CA LYS A 6 32.29 -37.62 -45.14
C LYS A 6 31.89 -36.83 -43.87
N LYS A 7 31.17 -37.54 -43.00
CA LYS A 7 31.21 -37.41 -41.52
C LYS A 7 32.64 -37.63 -40.98
N LYS A 8 33.13 -36.66 -40.22
CA LYS A 8 34.06 -36.76 -39.07
C LYS A 8 33.66 -35.59 -38.16
N GLY A 9 33.63 -35.63 -36.85
CA GLY A 9 34.07 -36.54 -35.81
C GLY A 9 33.86 -35.72 -34.53
N GLY A 10 33.43 -36.37 -33.44
CA GLY A 10 32.98 -35.69 -32.23
C GLY A 10 34.03 -34.77 -31.62
N PHE A 11 33.59 -33.57 -31.27
CA PHE A 11 34.09 -32.84 -30.11
C PHE A 11 32.86 -32.42 -29.31
N CYS A 12 32.51 -33.24 -28.31
CA CYS A 12 31.61 -32.87 -27.26
C CYS A 12 32.35 -31.81 -26.43
N LEU A 13 32.25 -30.56 -26.84
CA LEU A 13 32.70 -29.43 -26.04
C LEU A 13 31.75 -29.34 -24.85
N VAL A 14 32.04 -30.11 -23.80
CA VAL A 14 31.48 -29.88 -22.47
C VAL A 14 32.02 -28.52 -22.07
N LEU A 15 31.25 -27.49 -22.40
CA LEU A 15 31.46 -26.13 -21.94
C LEU A 15 31.19 -26.15 -20.44
N VAL A 16 32.20 -26.57 -19.67
CA VAL A 16 32.29 -26.31 -18.25
C VAL A 16 32.42 -24.79 -18.14
N ILE A 17 31.28 -24.10 -18.06
CA ILE A 17 31.20 -22.73 -17.59
C ILE A 17 31.55 -22.81 -16.11
N LEU A 18 32.85 -22.89 -15.85
CA LEU A 18 33.46 -22.72 -14.56
C LEU A 18 33.20 -21.27 -14.19
N LEU A 19 32.30 -21.09 -13.23
CA LEU A 19 31.90 -19.81 -12.65
C LEU A 19 33.13 -19.10 -12.06
N LEU A 20 33.85 -18.36 -12.91
CA LEU A 20 34.82 -17.35 -12.51
C LEU A 20 34.08 -16.11 -11.97
N PHE A 21 33.31 -16.31 -10.91
CA PHE A 21 32.85 -15.25 -10.00
C PHE A 21 33.59 -15.31 -8.65
N SER A 22 34.74 -15.98 -8.59
CA SER A 22 35.64 -15.97 -7.43
C SER A 22 36.78 -15.00 -7.69
N GLY A 23 36.59 -13.70 -7.43
CA GLY A 23 37.71 -12.77 -7.53
C GLY A 23 37.43 -11.30 -7.80
N ILE A 24 36.20 -10.78 -7.60
CA ILE A 24 36.14 -9.35 -7.24
C ILE A 24 36.61 -9.32 -5.77
N PRO A 25 37.80 -8.79 -5.45
CA PRO A 25 38.22 -8.66 -4.07
C PRO A 25 37.11 -7.90 -3.37
N GLY A 26 36.46 -8.61 -2.44
CA GLY A 26 35.45 -8.04 -1.58
C GLY A 26 36.11 -6.85 -0.93
N ARG A 27 35.79 -5.64 -1.42
CA ARG A 27 35.88 -4.46 -0.57
C ARG A 27 35.03 -4.85 0.61
N ALA A 28 35.68 -5.21 1.71
CA ALA A 28 35.04 -5.31 3.00
C ALA A 28 34.50 -3.90 3.27
N TRP A 29 33.27 -3.64 2.82
CA TRP A 29 32.50 -2.51 3.26
C TRP A 29 32.18 -2.84 4.71
N ALA A 30 33.16 -2.59 5.60
CA ALA A 30 33.01 -2.74 7.02
C ALA A 30 31.67 -2.07 7.40
N SER A 31 30.71 -2.86 7.84
CA SER A 31 29.37 -2.39 8.17
C SER A 31 29.51 -1.32 9.26
N ARG A 32 29.39 -0.05 8.87
CA ARG A 32 29.74 1.14 9.66
C ARG A 32 28.75 1.44 10.80
N GLY A 33 28.01 0.46 11.30
CA GLY A 33 26.93 0.67 12.26
C GLY A 33 26.80 -0.45 13.28
N LYS A 34 26.59 -0.08 14.55
CA LYS A 34 26.07 -1.00 15.56
C LYS A 34 24.66 -1.42 15.15
N TYR A 35 24.35 -2.71 15.21
CA TYR A 35 23.00 -3.23 15.07
C TYR A 35 22.35 -3.33 16.44
N ILE A 36 21.03 -3.22 16.49
CA ILE A 36 20.22 -3.42 17.70
C ILE A 36 19.05 -4.34 17.38
N ASP A 37 18.59 -5.06 18.40
CA ASP A 37 17.43 -5.93 18.29
C ASP A 37 16.16 -5.08 18.17
N TYR A 38 15.35 -5.44 17.18
CA TYR A 38 13.96 -5.03 17.12
C TYR A 38 13.11 -6.04 17.87
N GLU A 39 12.41 -5.54 18.89
CA GLU A 39 11.30 -6.24 19.52
C GLU A 39 10.04 -5.38 19.35
N SER A 40 9.02 -6.01 18.77
CA SER A 40 7.74 -5.35 18.50
C SER A 40 7.01 -4.99 19.78
N ALA A 41 6.47 -3.77 19.85
CA ALA A 41 5.53 -3.39 20.91
C ALA A 41 4.21 -4.17 20.79
N SER A 42 3.82 -4.54 19.56
CA SER A 42 2.65 -5.39 19.31
C SER A 42 3.02 -6.87 19.44
N SER A 43 2.40 -7.57 20.39
CA SER A 43 2.52 -9.03 20.52
C SER A 43 1.98 -9.79 19.30
N GLN A 44 1.17 -9.13 18.45
CA GLN A 44 0.61 -9.71 17.23
C GLN A 44 1.63 -9.90 16.10
N LEU A 45 2.73 -9.16 16.11
CA LEU A 45 3.75 -9.27 15.06
C LEU A 45 4.56 -10.57 15.19
N GLY A 46 4.85 -11.01 16.41
CA GLY A 46 5.42 -12.33 16.66
C GLY A 46 6.77 -12.59 15.99
N PHE A 47 7.63 -11.58 15.85
CA PHE A 47 9.00 -11.74 15.32
C PHE A 47 9.99 -10.78 15.98
N THR A 48 11.28 -11.06 15.78
CA THR A 48 12.43 -10.21 16.12
C THR A 48 13.44 -10.23 14.97
N PHE A 49 14.23 -9.16 14.84
CA PHE A 49 15.35 -9.08 13.89
C PHE A 49 16.33 -7.96 14.29
N LEU A 50 17.53 -7.98 13.73
CA LEU A 50 18.52 -6.91 13.87
C LEU A 50 18.33 -5.82 12.81
N TYR A 51 18.54 -4.57 13.21
CA TYR A 51 18.57 -3.43 12.28
C TYR A 51 19.61 -2.38 12.68
N PRO A 52 20.03 -1.48 11.77
CA PRO A 52 21.04 -0.48 12.10
C PRO A 52 20.54 0.52 13.15
N SER A 53 21.29 0.68 14.24
CA SER A 53 20.93 1.52 15.41
C SER A 53 20.59 2.97 15.11
N LYS A 54 21.10 3.53 14.01
CA LYS A 54 20.85 4.93 13.61
C LYS A 54 19.58 5.09 12.76
N TRP A 55 18.91 4.00 12.40
CA TRP A 55 17.71 4.05 11.58
C TRP A 55 16.48 4.20 12.48
N ARG A 56 15.48 4.92 11.99
CA ARG A 56 14.27 5.24 12.77
C ARG A 56 13.20 4.18 12.56
N VAL A 57 12.70 3.61 13.65
CA VAL A 57 11.60 2.63 13.63
C VAL A 57 10.25 3.33 13.66
N ILE A 58 9.30 2.83 12.87
CA ILE A 58 7.89 3.22 12.90
C ILE A 58 7.03 1.96 12.83
N GLU A 59 6.19 1.75 13.84
CA GLU A 59 5.14 0.74 13.81
C GLU A 59 3.81 1.37 13.35
N SER A 60 3.01 0.60 12.62
CA SER A 60 1.71 1.04 12.12
C SER A 60 0.79 -0.14 11.85
N GLU A 61 -0.53 0.12 11.91
CA GLU A 61 -1.55 -0.88 11.62
C GLU A 61 -2.49 -0.40 10.50
N GLY A 62 -2.75 -1.28 9.54
CA GLY A 62 -3.62 -1.02 8.40
C GLY A 62 -5.06 -1.43 8.66
N LYS A 63 -5.99 -0.48 8.69
CA LYS A 63 -7.42 -0.75 8.94
C LYS A 63 -8.07 -1.68 7.92
N TYR A 64 -7.79 -1.50 6.63
CA TYR A 64 -8.50 -2.20 5.54
C TYR A 64 -7.98 -3.60 5.25
N GLU A 65 -6.65 -3.78 5.30
CA GLU A 65 -6.00 -5.06 5.00
C GLU A 65 -5.59 -5.81 6.29
N ARG A 66 -6.00 -5.29 7.46
CA ARG A 66 -5.71 -5.82 8.80
C ARG A 66 -4.25 -6.23 8.97
N TYR A 67 -3.34 -5.42 8.44
CA TYR A 67 -1.92 -5.68 8.57
C TYR A 67 -1.33 -4.95 9.77
N SER A 68 -0.29 -5.53 10.33
CA SER A 68 0.65 -4.83 11.21
C SER A 68 1.97 -4.69 10.46
N GLN A 69 2.58 -3.52 10.54
CA GLN A 69 3.79 -3.18 9.78
C GLN A 69 4.80 -2.47 10.66
N VAL A 70 6.05 -2.88 10.48
CA VAL A 70 7.24 -2.21 11.01
C VAL A 70 8.01 -1.64 9.85
N GLN A 71 8.34 -0.36 9.91
CA GLN A 71 9.16 0.32 8.92
C GLN A 71 10.41 0.89 9.59
N ILE A 72 11.58 0.47 9.12
CA ILE A 72 12.89 0.96 9.55
C ILE A 72 13.39 1.95 8.49
N LEU A 73 13.41 3.23 8.83
CA LEU A 73 13.76 4.32 7.94
C LEU A 73 15.24 4.65 8.04
N GLY A 74 15.95 4.42 6.94
CA GLY A 74 17.35 4.74 6.79
C GLY A 74 17.62 6.23 6.58
N PRO A 75 18.90 6.59 6.40
CA PRO A 75 19.29 7.96 6.14
C PRO A 75 18.66 8.48 4.86
N VAL A 76 18.33 9.77 4.87
CA VAL A 76 17.85 10.45 3.67
C VAL A 76 19.03 10.63 2.71
N SER A 77 18.82 10.39 1.41
CA SER A 77 19.87 10.62 0.41
C SER A 77 20.32 12.09 0.42
N LYS A 78 21.56 12.39 -0.02
CA LYS A 78 22.12 13.75 -0.02
C LYS A 78 21.21 14.79 -0.70
N LYS A 79 20.45 14.35 -1.72
CA LYS A 79 19.49 15.19 -2.47
C LYS A 79 18.12 15.31 -1.79
N LYS A 80 17.97 14.78 -0.58
CA LYS A 80 16.75 14.75 0.27
C LYS A 80 15.49 14.18 -0.39
N ALA A 81 15.60 13.51 -1.54
CA ALA A 81 14.45 13.15 -2.35
C ALA A 81 13.83 11.80 -1.94
N TYR A 82 14.64 10.87 -1.41
CA TYR A 82 14.19 9.54 -1.00
C TYR A 82 15.08 9.02 0.14
N ARG A 83 14.54 8.09 0.92
CA ARG A 83 15.25 7.41 2.01
C ARG A 83 15.19 5.91 1.78
N ALA A 84 16.28 5.21 2.09
CA ALA A 84 16.22 3.75 2.15
C ALA A 84 15.24 3.32 3.25
N SER A 85 14.57 2.19 3.05
CA SER A 85 13.69 1.63 4.08
C SER A 85 13.69 0.12 4.06
N LEU A 86 13.70 -0.46 5.26
CA LEU A 86 13.34 -1.85 5.50
C LEU A 86 11.89 -1.88 5.99
N VAL A 87 11.12 -2.87 5.58
CA VAL A 87 9.72 -3.04 5.94
C VAL A 87 9.48 -4.49 6.28
N VAL A 88 8.81 -4.76 7.39
CA VAL A 88 8.23 -6.07 7.69
C VAL A 88 6.74 -5.89 7.87
N THR A 89 5.94 -6.55 7.04
CA THR A 89 4.48 -6.49 7.08
C THR A 89 3.92 -7.88 7.35
N VAL A 90 3.02 -7.99 8.32
CA VAL A 90 2.25 -9.19 8.64
C VAL A 90 0.79 -8.93 8.31
N SER A 91 0.18 -9.83 7.55
CA SER A 91 -1.25 -9.74 7.20
C SER A 91 -1.89 -11.12 7.28
N PRO A 92 -3.12 -11.25 7.80
CA PRO A 92 -3.83 -12.52 7.79
C PRO A 92 -4.11 -13.02 6.37
N VAL A 93 -4.33 -14.32 6.22
CA VAL A 93 -4.98 -14.90 5.04
C VAL A 93 -6.45 -14.49 4.99
N LYS A 94 -7.10 -14.62 3.83
CA LYS A 94 -8.50 -14.20 3.63
C LYS A 94 -9.47 -14.83 4.63
N GLU A 95 -9.27 -16.09 4.98
CA GLU A 95 -10.09 -16.83 5.94
C GLU A 95 -10.05 -16.21 7.36
N GLU A 96 -8.94 -15.56 7.73
CA GLU A 96 -8.80 -14.82 9.00
C GLU A 96 -9.14 -13.31 8.85
N GLY A 97 -9.84 -12.95 7.77
CA GLY A 97 -10.22 -11.57 7.47
C GLY A 97 -9.14 -10.74 6.80
N GLY A 98 -8.14 -11.39 6.19
CA GLY A 98 -7.18 -10.78 5.30
C GLY A 98 -7.70 -10.57 3.89
N LYS A 99 -6.81 -10.17 2.98
CA LYS A 99 -7.17 -9.84 1.60
C LYS A 99 -6.93 -10.98 0.59
N TYR A 100 -5.90 -11.78 0.82
CA TYR A 100 -5.39 -12.74 -0.17
C TYR A 100 -5.61 -14.17 0.31
N ASN A 101 -5.92 -15.08 -0.61
CA ASN A 101 -6.12 -16.50 -0.29
C ASN A 101 -4.78 -17.25 -0.21
N SER A 102 -3.82 -16.87 -1.05
CA SER A 102 -2.52 -17.55 -1.13
C SER A 102 -1.34 -16.59 -1.25
N LEU A 103 -0.14 -17.13 -1.02
CA LEU A 103 1.11 -16.42 -1.19
C LEU A 103 1.30 -15.96 -2.64
N GLU A 104 0.94 -16.80 -3.60
CA GLU A 104 1.01 -16.51 -5.05
C GLU A 104 0.10 -15.33 -5.41
N GLU A 105 -1.13 -15.30 -4.89
CA GLU A 105 -2.06 -14.20 -5.12
C GLU A 105 -1.48 -12.88 -4.57
N LYS A 106 -0.87 -12.92 -3.39
CA LYS A 106 -0.20 -11.76 -2.79
C LYS A 106 0.97 -11.26 -3.64
N VAL A 107 1.82 -12.16 -4.13
CA VAL A 107 2.95 -11.84 -5.03
C VAL A 107 2.47 -11.28 -6.38
N ILE A 108 1.42 -11.87 -6.97
CA ILE A 108 0.78 -11.35 -8.20
C ILE A 108 0.23 -9.94 -7.95
N ASN A 109 -0.43 -9.71 -6.82
CA ASN A 109 -0.97 -8.41 -6.48
C ASN A 109 0.13 -7.36 -6.29
N TYR A 110 1.24 -7.72 -5.64
CA TYR A 110 2.42 -6.87 -5.54
C TYR A 110 2.92 -6.46 -6.92
N LYS A 111 3.15 -7.43 -7.83
CA LYS A 111 3.59 -7.16 -9.21
C LYS A 111 2.60 -6.27 -9.95
N LYS A 112 1.30 -6.53 -9.82
CA LYS A 112 0.23 -5.71 -10.43
C LYS A 112 0.26 -4.26 -9.93
N LYS A 113 0.36 -4.04 -8.61
CA LYS A 113 0.49 -2.70 -8.02
C LYS A 113 1.76 -2.00 -8.53
N ARG A 114 2.87 -2.72 -8.68
CA ARG A 114 4.15 -2.14 -9.13
C ARG A 114 4.21 -1.85 -10.63
N ARG A 115 3.48 -2.59 -11.47
CA ARG A 115 3.34 -2.30 -12.91
C ARG A 115 2.71 -0.94 -13.21
N LEU A 116 2.02 -0.33 -12.23
CA LEU A 116 1.47 1.02 -12.36
C LEU A 116 2.56 2.10 -12.33
N PHE A 117 3.77 1.79 -11.87
CA PHE A 117 4.90 2.72 -11.89
C PHE A 117 5.60 2.71 -13.25
N LYS A 118 6.04 3.90 -13.66
CA LYS A 118 6.77 4.09 -14.92
C LYS A 118 8.04 3.25 -14.93
N ASN A 119 8.34 2.63 -16.08
CA ASN A 119 9.52 1.80 -16.30
C ASN A 119 9.66 0.65 -15.28
N PHE A 120 8.55 0.06 -14.83
CA PHE A 120 8.59 -1.15 -14.04
C PHE A 120 9.30 -2.28 -14.79
N LYS A 121 10.28 -2.89 -14.15
CA LYS A 121 11.01 -4.08 -14.62
C LYS A 121 11.13 -5.08 -13.48
N LEU A 122 10.64 -6.29 -13.72
CA LEU A 122 10.94 -7.44 -12.87
C LEU A 122 12.37 -7.89 -13.18
N LEU A 123 13.24 -7.86 -12.18
CA LEU A 123 14.66 -8.21 -12.33
C LEU A 123 14.90 -9.69 -11.98
N SER A 124 14.24 -10.17 -10.93
CA SER A 124 14.33 -11.56 -10.51
C SER A 124 13.06 -11.97 -9.76
N GLU A 125 12.66 -13.22 -9.92
CA GLU A 125 11.64 -13.89 -9.12
C GLU A 125 12.10 -15.33 -8.92
N LYS A 126 12.29 -15.75 -7.67
CA LYS A 126 12.74 -17.11 -7.36
C LYS A 126 12.06 -17.64 -6.10
N GLU A 127 11.94 -18.95 -6.02
CA GLU A 127 11.56 -19.62 -4.79
C GLU A 127 12.72 -19.57 -3.79
N VAL A 128 12.37 -19.36 -2.52
CA VAL A 128 13.34 -19.30 -1.43
C VAL A 128 12.83 -20.10 -0.24
N THR A 129 13.76 -20.65 0.53
CA THR A 129 13.49 -21.17 1.88
C THR A 129 14.14 -20.24 2.88
N PHE A 130 13.34 -19.70 3.80
CA PHE A 130 13.78 -18.69 4.74
C PHE A 130 13.08 -18.88 6.08
N ALA A 131 13.84 -18.88 7.18
CA ALA A 131 13.33 -19.21 8.53
C ALA A 131 12.53 -20.54 8.56
N GLY A 132 12.95 -21.54 7.77
CA GLY A 132 12.26 -22.83 7.63
C GLY A 132 10.95 -22.78 6.84
N LEU A 133 10.59 -21.63 6.26
CA LEU A 133 9.38 -21.42 5.48
C LEU A 133 9.71 -21.34 4.00
N ARG A 134 8.85 -21.94 3.16
CA ARG A 134 8.89 -21.71 1.72
C ARG A 134 8.31 -20.34 1.40
N GLY A 135 8.89 -19.69 0.40
CA GLY A 135 8.53 -18.34 0.02
C GLY A 135 8.93 -17.98 -1.40
N LYS A 136 8.70 -16.72 -1.75
CA LYS A 136 9.16 -16.13 -3.01
C LYS A 136 9.95 -14.86 -2.76
N GLU A 137 11.11 -14.76 -3.38
CA GLU A 137 11.87 -13.52 -3.45
C GLU A 137 11.59 -12.83 -4.79
N VAL A 138 11.29 -11.54 -4.74
CA VAL A 138 11.03 -10.70 -5.91
C VAL A 138 11.94 -9.47 -5.86
N ILE A 139 12.72 -9.27 -6.92
CA ILE A 139 13.53 -8.07 -7.12
C ILE A 139 12.96 -7.31 -8.32
N ALA A 140 12.68 -6.03 -8.14
CA ALA A 140 12.11 -5.18 -9.19
C ALA A 140 12.75 -3.79 -9.18
N SER A 141 12.70 -3.11 -10.31
CA SER A 141 13.06 -1.70 -10.44
C SER A 141 11.94 -0.92 -11.12
N PHE A 142 11.77 0.34 -10.77
CA PHE A 142 10.72 1.21 -11.29
C PHE A 142 11.05 2.67 -11.01
N ARG A 143 10.28 3.62 -11.54
CA ARG A 143 10.48 5.05 -11.33
C ARG A 143 9.34 5.69 -10.52
N TYR A 144 9.72 6.53 -9.56
CA TYR A 144 8.82 7.38 -8.77
C TYR A 144 8.98 8.84 -9.15
N HIS A 145 7.90 9.60 -9.09
CA HIS A 145 7.93 11.06 -9.11
C HIS A 145 7.74 11.56 -7.68
N LEU A 146 8.74 12.26 -7.12
CA LEU A 146 8.67 12.82 -5.77
C LEU A 146 8.92 14.34 -5.77
N PRO A 147 8.14 15.12 -4.99
CA PRO A 147 7.05 14.66 -4.11
C PRO A 147 5.79 14.22 -4.88
N ILE A 148 5.04 13.25 -4.34
CA ILE A 148 3.82 12.72 -4.99
C ILE A 148 2.72 13.79 -5.07
N LEU A 149 2.62 14.64 -4.05
CA LEU A 149 1.56 15.62 -3.89
C LEU A 149 1.80 16.93 -4.65
N ASN A 150 3.04 17.21 -5.05
CA ASN A 150 3.39 18.40 -5.82
C ASN A 150 4.12 18.02 -7.12
N PRO A 151 3.39 17.81 -8.23
CA PRO A 151 3.99 17.42 -9.50
C PRO A 151 4.87 18.52 -10.11
N LEU A 152 4.64 19.79 -9.74
CA LEU A 152 5.45 20.93 -10.18
C LEU A 152 6.78 20.91 -9.43
N GLY A 153 7.79 20.30 -10.05
CA GLY A 153 9.11 20.08 -9.44
C GLY A 153 9.35 18.64 -9.00
N ALA A 154 8.44 17.71 -9.30
CA ALA A 154 8.63 16.30 -8.98
C ALA A 154 9.81 15.72 -9.77
N LYS A 155 10.83 15.25 -9.05
CA LYS A 155 12.00 14.61 -9.65
C LYS A 155 11.71 13.13 -9.85
N GLU A 156 12.04 12.63 -11.03
CA GLU A 156 11.96 11.21 -11.35
C GLU A 156 13.15 10.49 -10.69
N LEU A 157 12.85 9.53 -9.81
CA LEU A 157 13.84 8.72 -9.11
C LEU A 157 13.72 7.26 -9.53
N SER A 158 14.85 6.64 -9.88
CA SER A 158 14.90 5.21 -10.11
C SER A 158 15.00 4.50 -8.76
N ILE A 159 13.98 3.72 -8.42
CA ILE A 159 13.93 2.91 -7.21
C ILE A 159 14.16 1.44 -7.56
N GLN A 160 14.86 0.73 -6.69
CA GLN A 160 14.98 -0.72 -6.73
C GLN A 160 14.43 -1.29 -5.42
N SER A 161 13.73 -2.42 -5.53
CA SER A 161 13.07 -3.10 -4.44
C SER A 161 13.44 -4.57 -4.45
N ARG A 162 13.67 -5.14 -3.27
CA ARG A 162 13.80 -6.57 -3.02
C ARG A 162 12.81 -6.95 -1.93
N ARG A 163 11.97 -7.94 -2.18
CA ARG A 163 10.95 -8.41 -1.23
C ARG A 163 10.98 -9.92 -1.11
N VAL A 164 10.83 -10.41 0.11
CA VAL A 164 10.68 -11.83 0.45
C VAL A 164 9.28 -12.03 1.02
N PHE A 165 8.50 -12.87 0.37
CA PHE A 165 7.14 -13.23 0.76
C PHE A 165 7.14 -14.63 1.36
N LEU A 166 6.57 -14.79 2.54
CA LEU A 166 6.48 -16.05 3.27
C LEU A 166 5.06 -16.28 3.75
N GLN A 167 4.70 -17.54 4.02
CA GLN A 167 3.46 -17.90 4.68
C GLN A 167 3.75 -18.83 5.86
N ARG A 168 3.16 -18.56 7.02
CA ARG A 168 3.19 -19.44 8.19
C ARG A 168 1.81 -19.50 8.83
N GLY A 169 1.17 -20.66 8.76
CA GLY A 169 -0.20 -20.84 9.21
C GLY A 169 -1.13 -19.83 8.51
N PRO A 170 -1.96 -19.09 9.25
CA PRO A 170 -2.94 -18.17 8.66
C PRO A 170 -2.38 -16.76 8.41
N TYR A 171 -1.06 -16.61 8.27
CA TYR A 171 -0.42 -15.31 8.09
C TYR A 171 0.56 -15.29 6.92
N PHE A 172 0.54 -14.17 6.20
CA PHE A 172 1.58 -13.78 5.27
C PHE A 172 2.55 -12.82 5.92
N TYR A 173 3.84 -13.07 5.71
CA TYR A 173 4.93 -12.17 6.08
C TYR A 173 5.56 -11.61 4.81
N GLU A 174 5.80 -10.31 4.79
CA GLU A 174 6.45 -9.62 3.68
C GLU A 174 7.59 -8.78 4.24
N LEU A 175 8.82 -9.20 3.93
CA LEU A 175 10.05 -8.51 4.30
C LEU A 175 10.54 -7.78 3.05
N GLY A 176 10.67 -6.47 3.12
CA GLY A 176 10.97 -5.63 1.96
C GLY A 176 12.09 -4.65 2.23
N TYR A 177 12.90 -4.42 1.21
CA TYR A 177 13.90 -3.37 1.15
C TYR A 177 13.68 -2.53 -0.10
N GLU A 178 13.66 -1.21 0.07
CA GLU A 178 13.57 -0.24 -1.03
C GLU A 178 14.60 0.87 -0.85
N ALA A 179 15.28 1.24 -1.94
CA ALA A 179 16.25 2.32 -2.00
C ALA A 179 16.31 2.93 -3.41
N GLU A 180 16.90 4.12 -3.52
CA GLU A 180 17.30 4.66 -4.83
C GLU A 180 18.30 3.69 -5.48
N LYS A 181 18.20 3.44 -6.79
CA LYS A 181 18.98 2.41 -7.49
C LYS A 181 20.49 2.49 -7.23
N LYS A 182 21.05 3.70 -7.12
CA LYS A 182 22.47 3.94 -6.83
C LYS A 182 22.88 3.58 -5.39
N ASP A 183 21.95 3.72 -4.46
CA ASP A 183 22.14 3.44 -3.03
C ASP A 183 21.71 2.00 -2.69
N PHE A 184 21.06 1.30 -3.63
CA PHE A 184 20.53 -0.04 -3.42
C PHE A 184 21.59 -1.05 -2.99
N PRO A 185 22.77 -1.16 -3.65
CA PRO A 185 23.82 -2.08 -3.20
C PRO A 185 24.43 -1.67 -1.86
N ARG A 186 24.38 -0.39 -1.51
CA ARG A 186 25.01 0.12 -0.28
C ARG A 186 24.28 -0.35 0.98
N TYR A 187 22.94 -0.38 0.94
CA TYR A 187 22.14 -0.81 2.10
C TYR A 187 21.52 -2.21 1.91
N SER A 188 21.91 -2.96 0.88
CA SER A 188 21.44 -4.34 0.72
C SER A 188 21.98 -5.25 1.82
N GLU A 189 23.21 -5.02 2.29
CA GLU A 189 23.80 -5.75 3.41
C GLU A 189 22.98 -5.58 4.69
N ASP A 190 22.42 -4.40 4.94
CA ASP A 190 21.53 -4.17 6.09
C ASP A 190 20.24 -5.01 5.99
N PHE A 191 19.73 -5.23 4.77
CA PHE A 191 18.60 -6.13 4.55
C PHE A 191 19.00 -7.59 4.70
N ASP A 192 20.19 -7.98 4.23
CA ASP A 192 20.71 -9.33 4.44
C ASP A 192 20.88 -9.64 5.93
N ARG A 193 21.40 -8.68 6.72
CA ARG A 193 21.45 -8.80 8.19
C ARG A 193 20.08 -8.93 8.84
N LEU A 194 19.10 -8.16 8.37
CA LEU A 194 17.72 -8.31 8.82
C LEU A 194 17.20 -9.72 8.52
N LEU A 195 17.45 -10.23 7.31
CA LEU A 195 17.04 -11.57 6.91
C LEU A 195 17.72 -12.65 7.79
N GLU A 196 19.04 -12.60 7.94
CA GLU A 196 19.82 -13.56 8.74
C GLU A 196 19.38 -13.64 10.21
N SER A 197 19.01 -12.49 10.79
CA SER A 197 18.61 -12.38 12.20
C SER A 197 17.10 -12.50 12.42
N PHE A 198 16.30 -12.69 11.36
CA PHE A 198 14.86 -12.74 11.47
C PHE A 198 14.41 -14.04 12.15
N VAL A 199 13.82 -13.91 13.33
CA VAL A 199 13.29 -15.03 14.10
C VAL A 199 11.79 -14.84 14.29
N LEU A 200 11.01 -15.82 13.86
CA LEU A 200 9.60 -15.87 14.17
C LEU A 200 9.40 -16.44 15.58
N LYS A 201 8.81 -15.64 16.46
CA LYS A 201 8.33 -16.10 17.77
C LYS A 201 7.12 -17.02 17.59
N LYS A 202 6.67 -17.65 18.68
CA LYS A 202 5.48 -18.52 18.67
C LYS A 202 4.31 -17.73 18.09
N ALA A 203 3.55 -18.36 17.18
CA ALA A 203 2.50 -17.68 16.42
C ALA A 203 1.54 -16.96 17.39
N PRO A 204 1.15 -15.70 17.10
CA PRO A 204 0.22 -14.98 17.94
C PRO A 204 -1.07 -15.77 18.06
N VAL A 205 -1.56 -15.94 19.29
CA VAL A 205 -2.88 -16.55 19.53
C VAL A 205 -3.91 -15.55 19.01
N LEU A 206 -4.46 -15.80 17.82
CA LEU A 206 -5.62 -15.07 17.33
C LEU A 206 -6.73 -15.23 18.36
N ARG A 207 -7.12 -14.13 19.00
CA ARG A 207 -8.47 -14.04 19.55
C ARG A 207 -9.39 -14.07 18.34
N SER A 208 -9.80 -15.28 17.97
CA SER A 208 -10.71 -15.51 16.85
C SER A 208 -11.86 -14.52 16.97
N ALA A 209 -12.11 -13.75 15.93
CA ALA A 209 -13.18 -12.76 15.89
C ALA A 209 -14.58 -13.42 15.88
N LYS A 210 -14.69 -14.69 16.29
CA LYS A 210 -15.93 -15.48 16.41
C LYS A 210 -16.91 -14.95 17.46
N ARG A 211 -16.69 -13.76 18.05
CA ARG A 211 -17.49 -13.28 19.19
C ARG A 211 -18.86 -12.69 18.83
N ASN A 212 -19.22 -12.44 17.58
CA ASN A 212 -20.44 -11.67 17.26
C ASN A 212 -21.50 -12.35 16.37
N GLU A 213 -21.63 -13.68 16.38
CA GLU A 213 -22.82 -14.34 15.78
C GLU A 213 -23.89 -14.78 16.80
N ARG A 214 -23.67 -14.63 18.12
CA ARG A 214 -24.68 -14.90 19.17
C ARG A 214 -25.53 -13.68 19.56
N GLY A 215 -25.92 -12.85 18.58
CA GLY A 215 -26.65 -11.60 18.82
C GLY A 215 -27.76 -11.30 17.82
N LYS A 216 -28.49 -12.32 17.35
CA LYS A 216 -29.77 -12.14 16.66
C LYS A 216 -30.91 -12.65 17.56
N SER A 217 -31.37 -11.80 18.48
CA SER A 217 -32.76 -11.65 18.95
C SER A 217 -32.82 -11.06 20.37
N ASN A 218 -32.83 -9.72 20.48
CA ASN A 218 -33.71 -9.07 21.46
C ASN A 218 -33.92 -7.59 21.07
N PRO A 219 -35.08 -7.21 20.50
CA PRO A 219 -35.39 -5.82 20.21
C PRO A 219 -36.05 -5.19 21.44
N ASN A 220 -35.25 -4.88 22.47
CA ASN A 220 -35.65 -3.92 23.50
C ASN A 220 -34.46 -3.64 24.41
N MET A 221 -33.72 -2.57 24.12
CA MET A 221 -33.11 -1.81 25.20
C MET A 221 -32.84 -0.37 24.74
N THR A 222 -33.58 0.52 25.39
CA THR A 222 -33.52 1.96 25.32
C THR A 222 -32.19 2.49 25.85
N ASN A 223 -31.82 3.64 25.29
CA ASN A 223 -30.72 4.54 25.66
C ASN A 223 -30.34 4.53 27.15
N ARG A 224 -29.05 4.31 27.43
CA ARG A 224 -28.40 4.97 28.57
C ARG A 224 -26.94 5.27 28.30
N ALA A 225 -26.63 6.56 28.38
CA ALA A 225 -25.30 7.14 28.28
C ALA A 225 -24.42 6.76 29.49
N GLY A 226 -23.10 6.76 29.28
CA GLY A 226 -22.11 6.73 30.35
C GLY A 226 -20.76 6.17 29.92
N TYR A 227 -19.84 7.04 29.50
CA TYR A 227 -18.39 6.83 29.72
C TYR A 227 -18.06 7.36 31.12
N PRO A 228 -17.08 6.79 31.85
CA PRO A 228 -15.71 7.29 31.70
C PRO A 228 -14.53 6.32 32.01
N LEU A 229 -13.38 6.69 31.42
CA LEU A 229 -12.01 6.75 31.97
C LEU A 229 -11.09 5.51 32.18
N LEU A 230 -9.86 5.72 31.71
CA LEU A 230 -8.53 5.44 32.28
C LEU A 230 -8.13 4.03 32.70
N PHE A 231 -7.02 3.53 32.15
CA PHE A 231 -5.97 2.90 32.96
C PHE A 231 -4.57 3.26 32.45
N GLU A 232 -3.75 3.70 33.40
CA GLU A 232 -2.30 3.88 33.31
C GLU A 232 -1.55 2.55 33.44
N LYS A 233 -0.33 2.56 32.85
CA LYS A 233 0.94 1.90 33.23
C LYS A 233 0.94 0.57 34.00
N GLY A 234 1.77 -0.34 33.51
CA GLY A 234 2.37 -1.42 34.32
C GLY A 234 3.54 -2.08 33.61
N ASN A 235 4.76 -1.71 34.01
CA ASN A 235 6.01 -2.42 33.70
C ASN A 235 5.98 -3.82 34.34
N ALA A 236 6.52 -4.82 33.65
CA ALA A 236 7.12 -5.98 34.32
C ALA A 236 8.19 -6.62 33.42
N SER A 237 9.41 -6.59 33.93
CA SER A 237 10.60 -7.26 33.43
C SER A 237 10.54 -8.78 33.63
N ALA A 238 11.30 -9.47 32.77
CA ALA A 238 12.09 -10.68 33.02
C ALA A 238 11.39 -11.96 33.50
N LEU A 239 11.55 -13.04 32.73
CA LEU A 239 12.21 -14.25 33.23
C LEU A 239 12.61 -15.19 32.09
N SER A 240 13.92 -15.46 32.07
CA SER A 240 14.63 -16.54 31.39
C SER A 240 13.99 -17.91 31.67
N LEU A 241 13.98 -18.79 30.66
CA LEU A 241 14.18 -20.24 30.88
C LEU A 241 14.76 -20.88 29.60
N LYS A 242 15.97 -21.41 29.75
CA LYS A 242 16.65 -22.36 28.85
C LYS A 242 15.88 -23.69 28.83
N ALA A 243 15.77 -24.33 27.67
CA ALA A 243 15.75 -25.79 27.59
C ALA A 243 16.12 -26.28 26.18
N ASN A 244 17.22 -27.04 26.14
CA ASN A 244 17.68 -27.88 25.03
C ASN A 244 16.68 -29.00 24.72
N ARG A 245 16.48 -29.32 23.44
CA ARG A 245 16.30 -30.70 22.92
C ARG A 245 16.33 -30.71 21.38
N PRO A 246 17.01 -31.69 20.74
CA PRO A 246 17.04 -31.83 19.29
C PRO A 246 15.84 -32.67 18.78
N PRO A 247 15.39 -32.50 17.52
CA PRO A 247 14.46 -33.44 16.92
C PRO A 247 15.19 -34.57 16.18
N VAL A 248 14.66 -35.76 16.46
CA VAL A 248 14.92 -37.07 15.88
C VAL A 248 14.40 -37.13 14.44
N HIS A 249 15.10 -37.94 13.62
CA HIS A 249 14.74 -38.33 12.26
C HIS A 249 13.31 -38.86 12.13
N THR A 250 12.61 -38.52 11.05
CA THR A 250 11.55 -39.38 10.52
C THR A 250 11.51 -39.30 9.00
N GLU A 251 11.27 -40.48 8.44
CA GLU A 251 11.57 -40.93 7.11
C GLU A 251 10.64 -40.40 6.02
N ALA A 252 11.16 -40.52 4.80
CA ALA A 252 10.49 -40.24 3.55
C ALA A 252 9.35 -41.24 3.29
N VAL A 253 8.17 -40.73 2.96
CA VAL A 253 7.11 -41.51 2.31
C VAL A 253 6.76 -40.84 0.99
N SER A 254 7.09 -41.56 -0.08
CA SER A 254 6.68 -41.32 -1.46
C SER A 254 5.19 -41.63 -1.65
N PRO A 255 4.49 -40.92 -2.55
CA PRO A 255 3.66 -41.69 -3.47
C PRO A 255 3.77 -41.25 -4.94
N ARG A 256 4.25 -42.25 -5.68
CA ARG A 256 3.95 -42.70 -7.04
C ARG A 256 2.59 -42.27 -7.60
N ASN A 257 2.66 -41.65 -8.78
CA ASN A 257 1.79 -41.69 -9.97
C ASN A 257 0.38 -42.29 -9.85
N GLN A 258 -0.62 -41.56 -10.38
CA GLN A 258 -1.38 -42.05 -11.53
C GLN A 258 -2.16 -40.93 -12.27
N VAL A 259 -1.90 -40.94 -13.58
CA VAL A 259 -2.58 -40.22 -14.66
C VAL A 259 -3.91 -40.94 -14.93
N SER A 260 -5.01 -40.20 -15.09
CA SER A 260 -5.98 -40.54 -16.13
C SER A 260 -6.80 -39.32 -16.56
N THR A 261 -6.65 -39.00 -17.84
CA THR A 261 -7.46 -38.09 -18.62
C THR A 261 -8.77 -38.80 -19.02
N LYS A 262 -9.93 -38.22 -18.70
CA LYS A 262 -11.19 -38.56 -19.36
C LYS A 262 -11.85 -37.30 -19.91
N LYS A 263 -11.67 -37.11 -21.22
CA LYS A 263 -12.58 -36.34 -22.10
C LYS A 263 -13.95 -37.01 -22.06
N LYS A 264 -15.01 -36.23 -21.83
CA LYS A 264 -16.37 -36.60 -22.23
C LYS A 264 -17.03 -35.40 -22.90
N THR A 265 -17.19 -35.54 -24.21
CA THR A 265 -18.02 -34.73 -25.10
C THR A 265 -19.44 -35.29 -25.04
N LEU A 266 -20.46 -34.44 -24.92
CA LEU A 266 -21.84 -34.59 -25.43
C LEU A 266 -22.56 -33.27 -25.09
N SER A 267 -22.87 -32.43 -26.07
CA SER A 267 -24.09 -32.44 -26.93
C SER A 267 -25.29 -31.80 -26.24
N ASP A 268 -25.60 -30.61 -26.75
CA ASP A 268 -26.90 -30.01 -27.07
C ASP A 268 -28.15 -30.51 -26.35
N GLN A 269 -28.85 -29.59 -25.69
CA GLN A 269 -30.27 -29.36 -25.96
C GLN A 269 -30.70 -27.95 -25.56
N GLN A 270 -31.45 -27.35 -26.48
CA GLN A 270 -32.08 -26.04 -26.43
C GLN A 270 -33.13 -25.95 -25.32
N GLN A 271 -33.30 -24.75 -24.75
CA GLN A 271 -34.64 -24.20 -24.57
C GLN A 271 -34.61 -22.67 -24.56
N VAL A 272 -35.37 -22.12 -25.50
CA VAL A 272 -35.61 -20.70 -25.74
C VAL A 272 -36.78 -20.28 -24.84
N GLU A 273 -36.49 -19.53 -23.78
CA GLU A 273 -37.51 -18.75 -23.07
C GLU A 273 -37.31 -17.27 -23.37
N LYS A 274 -38.27 -16.76 -24.15
CA LYS A 274 -38.35 -15.39 -24.65
C LYS A 274 -38.95 -14.51 -23.55
N GLY A 275 -38.13 -14.15 -22.56
CA GLY A 275 -38.49 -13.22 -21.49
C GLY A 275 -38.44 -11.77 -21.98
N GLN A 276 -39.58 -11.07 -21.92
CA GLN A 276 -39.72 -9.65 -22.21
C GLN A 276 -38.85 -8.80 -21.26
N GLU A 277 -37.72 -8.32 -21.77
CA GLU A 277 -36.91 -7.26 -21.14
C GLU A 277 -37.70 -5.95 -21.12
N THR A 278 -38.35 -5.68 -19.99
CA THR A 278 -38.71 -4.31 -19.63
C THR A 278 -37.41 -3.55 -19.35
N LYS A 279 -37.02 -2.71 -20.30
CA LYS A 279 -35.97 -1.68 -20.14
C LYS A 279 -36.33 -0.76 -18.98
N LYS A 280 -35.97 -1.16 -17.75
CA LYS A 280 -35.76 -0.23 -16.65
C LYS A 280 -34.48 0.53 -16.97
N GLU A 281 -34.64 1.70 -17.58
CA GLU A 281 -33.63 2.73 -17.67
C GLU A 281 -33.24 3.13 -16.24
N LYS A 282 -32.28 2.38 -15.68
CA LYS A 282 -31.68 2.64 -14.38
C LYS A 282 -30.82 3.87 -14.61
N VAL A 283 -31.43 5.06 -14.47
CA VAL A 283 -30.77 6.36 -14.45
C VAL A 283 -29.60 6.21 -13.48
N ARG A 284 -28.42 6.02 -14.05
CA ARG A 284 -27.17 5.84 -13.33
C ARG A 284 -26.82 7.24 -12.87
N GLU A 285 -27.44 7.69 -11.76
CA GLU A 285 -27.14 8.97 -11.14
C GLU A 285 -25.63 9.13 -11.13
N GLU A 286 -25.16 10.15 -11.84
CA GLU A 286 -23.75 10.41 -11.99
C GLU A 286 -23.11 10.43 -10.60
N PRO A 287 -22.00 9.69 -10.39
CA PRO A 287 -21.31 9.61 -9.10
C PRO A 287 -20.88 10.99 -8.56
N GLU A 288 -20.95 12.02 -9.41
CA GLU A 288 -20.52 13.40 -9.19
C GLU A 288 -21.21 14.12 -8.03
N LYS A 289 -22.45 13.74 -7.64
CA LYS A 289 -23.18 14.45 -6.56
C LYS A 289 -23.17 13.77 -5.19
N ARG A 290 -22.63 12.55 -5.07
CA ARG A 290 -22.81 11.74 -3.85
C ARG A 290 -22.01 12.25 -2.65
N GLY A 291 -20.78 12.70 -2.87
CA GLY A 291 -19.91 13.13 -1.76
C GLY A 291 -20.32 14.45 -1.12
N ILE A 292 -20.88 15.38 -1.91
CA ILE A 292 -21.20 16.76 -1.48
C ILE A 292 -22.39 16.78 -0.52
N LYS A 293 -23.39 15.93 -0.76
CA LYS A 293 -24.59 15.80 0.09
C LYS A 293 -24.35 14.97 1.36
N THR A 294 -23.12 14.55 1.63
CA THR A 294 -22.81 13.75 2.83
C THR A 294 -23.08 14.60 4.07
N LEU A 295 -23.95 14.09 4.94
CA LEU A 295 -24.28 14.71 6.21
C LEU A 295 -23.22 14.33 7.27
N VAL A 296 -22.50 15.31 7.80
CA VAL A 296 -21.42 15.10 8.76
C VAL A 296 -21.74 15.89 10.04
N ALA A 297 -21.42 15.31 11.20
CA ALA A 297 -21.40 16.01 12.49
C ALA A 297 -19.95 16.14 12.94
N VAL A 298 -19.55 17.31 13.44
CA VAL A 298 -18.18 17.59 13.85
C VAL A 298 -18.10 18.32 15.19
N ASP A 299 -17.05 18.04 15.95
CA ASP A 299 -16.66 18.79 17.15
C ASP A 299 -15.15 19.00 17.08
N PHE A 300 -14.75 20.18 16.61
CA PHE A 300 -13.36 20.61 16.57
C PHE A 300 -13.17 21.76 17.54
N LYS A 301 -12.16 21.65 18.41
CA LYS A 301 -11.80 22.69 19.37
C LYS A 301 -10.34 23.05 19.17
N ASN A 302 -10.08 24.28 18.73
CA ASN A 302 -8.74 24.79 18.50
C ASN A 302 -7.89 23.88 17.59
N THR A 303 -8.53 23.28 16.58
CA THR A 303 -7.90 22.29 15.70
C THR A 303 -7.29 23.00 14.50
N ASP A 304 -6.11 22.56 14.09
CA ASP A 304 -5.46 23.03 12.87
C ASP A 304 -6.32 22.76 11.61
N LEU A 305 -6.49 23.76 10.75
CA LEU A 305 -7.34 23.71 9.57
C LEU A 305 -6.96 22.57 8.62
N SER A 306 -5.66 22.28 8.45
CA SER A 306 -5.22 21.17 7.60
C SER A 306 -5.69 19.81 8.15
N LYS A 307 -5.73 19.66 9.48
CA LYS A 307 -6.27 18.44 10.12
C LYS A 307 -7.78 18.35 9.95
N VAL A 308 -8.49 19.46 10.10
CA VAL A 308 -9.95 19.52 9.90
C VAL A 308 -10.31 19.10 8.48
N ILE A 309 -9.64 19.66 7.48
CA ILE A 309 -9.98 19.38 6.08
C ILE A 309 -9.55 17.97 5.67
N PHE A 310 -8.44 17.46 6.19
CA PHE A 310 -8.08 16.05 6.02
C PHE A 310 -9.15 15.10 6.60
N TYR A 311 -9.68 15.42 7.78
CA TYR A 311 -10.77 14.67 8.39
C TYR A 311 -12.03 14.72 7.50
N LEU A 312 -12.42 15.91 7.03
CA LEU A 312 -13.60 16.09 6.17
C LEU A 312 -13.47 15.35 4.83
N SER A 313 -12.28 15.38 4.21
CA SER A 313 -11.97 14.60 3.00
C SER A 313 -12.16 13.10 3.24
N LYS A 314 -11.63 12.58 4.35
CA LYS A 314 -11.76 11.16 4.71
C LYS A 314 -13.20 10.74 4.99
N MET A 315 -13.96 11.58 5.67
CA MET A 315 -15.36 11.29 6.04
C MET A 315 -16.31 11.35 4.83
N SER A 316 -16.09 12.29 3.91
CA SER A 316 -16.92 12.47 2.72
C SER A 316 -16.50 11.59 1.54
N GLY A 317 -15.27 11.07 1.55
CA GLY A 317 -14.68 10.37 0.41
C GLY A 317 -14.33 11.30 -0.77
N LEU A 318 -14.44 12.62 -0.59
CA LEU A 318 -14.04 13.61 -1.58
C LEU A 318 -12.56 13.97 -1.41
N ASN A 319 -11.86 14.16 -2.52
CA ASN A 319 -10.51 14.72 -2.49
C ASN A 319 -10.61 16.22 -2.25
N ILE A 320 -10.22 16.68 -1.06
CA ILE A 320 -10.19 18.11 -0.74
C ILE A 320 -8.73 18.55 -0.77
N ALA A 321 -8.42 19.48 -1.67
CA ALA A 321 -7.08 20.03 -1.86
C ALA A 321 -7.04 21.50 -1.44
N PHE A 322 -5.87 21.95 -1.00
CA PHE A 322 -5.60 23.33 -0.61
C PHE A 322 -4.58 23.97 -1.53
N ASP A 323 -4.74 25.25 -1.78
CA ASP A 323 -3.64 26.11 -2.18
C ASP A 323 -2.71 26.34 -0.97
N GLU A 324 -1.47 25.87 -1.07
CA GLU A 324 -0.45 25.98 -0.02
C GLU A 324 -0.20 27.44 0.37
N ARG A 325 -0.24 28.36 -0.61
CA ARG A 325 -0.03 29.79 -0.38
C ARG A 325 -1.15 30.39 0.47
N ALA A 326 -2.38 29.95 0.26
CA ALA A 326 -3.53 30.43 1.01
C ALA A 326 -3.45 30.00 2.49
N ILE A 327 -2.81 28.87 2.81
CA ILE A 327 -2.59 28.42 4.19
C ILE A 327 -1.44 29.18 4.84
N GLU A 328 -0.32 29.34 4.15
CA GLU A 328 0.87 30.03 4.68
C GLU A 328 0.57 31.49 5.06
N GLU A 329 -0.34 32.15 4.35
CA GLU A 329 -0.79 33.51 4.66
C GLU A 329 -1.72 33.62 5.89
N LEU A 330 -2.25 32.50 6.41
CA LEU A 330 -3.13 32.51 7.58
C LEU A 330 -2.32 32.72 8.86
N LYS A 331 -2.48 33.90 9.48
CA LYS A 331 -1.91 34.19 10.81
C LYS A 331 -2.35 33.20 11.89
N ASN A 332 -3.55 32.62 11.77
CA ASN A 332 -4.06 31.63 12.71
C ASN A 332 -4.87 30.55 11.96
N PRO A 333 -4.26 29.39 11.65
CA PRO A 333 -4.93 28.30 10.95
C PRO A 333 -5.85 27.48 11.87
N ARG A 334 -6.01 27.81 13.15
CA ARG A 334 -6.85 27.01 14.05
C ARG A 334 -8.31 27.39 13.98
N VAL A 335 -9.19 26.39 14.00
CA VAL A 335 -10.65 26.54 13.94
C VAL A 335 -11.32 25.82 15.10
N SER A 336 -12.43 26.38 15.56
CA SER A 336 -13.33 25.77 16.53
C SER A 336 -14.73 25.75 15.94
N ILE A 337 -15.31 24.56 15.77
CA ILE A 337 -16.65 24.37 15.23
C ILE A 337 -17.31 23.20 15.94
N TYR A 338 -18.57 23.39 16.33
CA TYR A 338 -19.38 22.37 16.98
C TYR A 338 -20.73 22.27 16.28
N THR A 339 -20.96 21.14 15.61
CA THR A 339 -22.22 20.84 14.91
C THR A 339 -22.77 19.51 15.42
N PRO A 340 -23.59 19.52 16.50
CA PRO A 340 -24.15 18.29 17.06
C PRO A 340 -25.17 17.64 16.11
N LYS A 341 -25.82 18.45 15.27
CA LYS A 341 -26.69 17.97 14.19
C LYS A 341 -25.86 17.72 12.95
N ARG A 342 -26.13 16.62 12.24
CA ARG A 342 -25.49 16.33 10.97
C ARG A 342 -25.96 17.34 9.92
N ILE A 343 -25.02 18.03 9.28
CA ILE A 343 -25.30 19.00 8.23
C ILE A 343 -24.49 18.65 6.97
N PRO A 344 -24.90 19.11 5.78
CA PRO A 344 -24.16 18.93 4.53
C PRO A 344 -22.69 19.34 4.66
N LEU A 345 -21.81 18.62 3.95
CA LEU A 345 -20.38 18.94 3.92
C LEU A 345 -20.12 20.38 3.45
N THR A 346 -20.89 20.87 2.47
CA THR A 346 -20.80 22.26 1.97
C THR A 346 -20.98 23.26 3.10
N ASP A 347 -21.93 23.02 3.99
CA ASP A 347 -22.25 23.95 5.07
C ASP A 347 -21.13 23.95 6.12
N ILE A 348 -20.50 22.80 6.36
CA ILE A 348 -19.31 22.72 7.23
C ILE A 348 -18.13 23.44 6.59
N LEU A 349 -17.89 23.24 5.29
CA LEU A 349 -16.83 23.92 4.56
C LEU A 349 -17.03 25.44 4.59
N ASP A 350 -18.26 25.91 4.37
CA ASP A 350 -18.63 27.31 4.52
C ASP A 350 -18.30 27.85 5.91
N LEU A 351 -18.72 27.15 6.97
CA LEU A 351 -18.49 27.58 8.35
C LEU A 351 -17.00 27.64 8.70
N VAL A 352 -16.22 26.64 8.26
CA VAL A 352 -14.79 26.53 8.56
C VAL A 352 -13.95 27.51 7.74
N LEU A 353 -14.25 27.68 6.45
CA LEU A 353 -13.43 28.44 5.50
C LEU A 353 -13.76 29.93 5.47
N LYS A 354 -15.04 30.32 5.55
CA LYS A 354 -15.44 31.74 5.53
C LYS A 354 -14.85 32.50 6.72
N ALA A 355 -14.79 31.88 7.89
CA ALA A 355 -14.16 32.44 9.09
C ALA A 355 -12.65 32.73 8.92
N LYS A 356 -12.02 32.16 7.89
CA LYS A 356 -10.59 32.32 7.57
C LYS A 356 -10.35 33.14 6.29
N GLY A 357 -11.39 33.73 5.70
CA GLY A 357 -11.25 34.46 4.43
C GLY A 357 -10.88 33.55 3.25
N LEU A 358 -11.14 32.25 3.38
CA LEU A 358 -10.96 31.26 2.33
C LEU A 358 -12.30 30.99 1.65
N ASP A 359 -12.20 30.53 0.41
CA ASP A 359 -13.34 30.06 -0.39
C ASP A 359 -13.00 28.70 -1.01
N TYR A 360 -13.99 28.05 -1.63
CA TYR A 360 -13.75 26.78 -2.30
C TYR A 360 -14.53 26.63 -3.61
N VAL A 361 -13.91 25.94 -4.55
CA VAL A 361 -14.51 25.58 -5.83
C VAL A 361 -14.69 24.07 -5.88
N ILE A 362 -15.92 23.63 -6.13
CA ILE A 362 -16.23 22.23 -6.37
C ILE A 362 -16.04 21.93 -7.87
N LYS A 363 -15.19 20.95 -8.19
CA LYS A 363 -14.95 20.50 -9.58
C LYS A 363 -15.02 18.98 -9.65
N LYS A 364 -16.06 18.46 -10.33
CA LYS A 364 -16.28 17.02 -10.53
C LYS A 364 -16.16 16.24 -9.22
N ASN A 365 -14.98 15.65 -8.96
CA ASN A 365 -14.70 14.77 -7.81
C ASN A 365 -13.70 15.36 -6.79
N TYR A 366 -13.40 16.65 -6.86
CA TYR A 366 -12.53 17.31 -5.87
C TYR A 366 -13.05 18.69 -5.48
N VAL A 367 -12.68 19.09 -4.27
CA VAL A 367 -12.93 20.42 -3.71
C VAL A 367 -11.58 21.13 -3.63
N TRP A 368 -11.48 22.30 -4.24
CA TRP A 368 -10.27 23.12 -4.22
C TRP A 368 -10.48 24.34 -3.33
N ILE A 369 -9.68 24.47 -2.27
CA ILE A 369 -9.76 25.58 -1.32
C ILE A 369 -8.70 26.62 -1.68
N THR A 370 -9.12 27.88 -1.81
CA THR A 370 -8.26 29.01 -2.17
C THR A 370 -8.65 30.28 -1.41
N LYS A 371 -7.88 31.36 -1.55
CA LYS A 371 -8.21 32.67 -0.98
C LYS A 371 -9.37 33.31 -1.74
N LYS A 372 -10.29 33.95 -1.01
CA LYS A 372 -11.42 34.66 -1.63
C LYS A 372 -10.93 35.68 -2.65
N GLY A 373 -11.50 35.65 -3.86
CA GLY A 373 -11.15 36.55 -4.96
C GLY A 373 -9.99 36.10 -5.85
N GLN A 374 -9.34 34.96 -5.59
CA GLN A 374 -8.29 34.40 -6.47
C GLN A 374 -8.80 33.34 -7.48
N GLU A 375 -10.12 33.15 -7.59
CA GLU A 375 -10.74 32.08 -8.40
C GLU A 375 -10.42 32.17 -9.90
N GLU A 376 -10.31 33.38 -10.46
CA GLU A 376 -10.07 33.58 -11.89
C GLU A 376 -8.63 33.26 -12.32
N ALA A 377 -7.66 33.44 -11.42
CA ALA A 377 -6.25 33.26 -11.75
C ALA A 377 -5.90 31.77 -11.87
N VAL A 378 -6.38 30.94 -10.94
CA VAL A 378 -6.00 29.51 -10.89
C VAL A 378 -6.75 28.70 -11.96
N SER A 379 -8.02 29.03 -12.25
CA SER A 379 -8.79 28.32 -13.27
C SER A 379 -8.27 28.54 -14.71
N LYS A 380 -7.73 29.72 -15.03
CA LYS A 380 -7.04 29.99 -16.31
C LYS A 380 -5.74 29.21 -16.45
N THR A 381 -4.94 29.08 -15.38
CA THR A 381 -3.64 28.38 -15.44
C THR A 381 -3.78 26.85 -15.51
N TYR A 382 -4.89 26.26 -15.03
CA TYR A 382 -5.16 24.83 -15.09
C TYR A 382 -6.04 24.36 -16.27
N ARG A 383 -6.34 25.21 -17.27
CA ARG A 383 -6.71 24.71 -18.61
C ARG A 383 -5.47 24.02 -19.19
N LEU A 384 -5.27 22.77 -18.76
CA LEU A 384 -4.23 21.88 -19.25
C LEU A 384 -4.29 21.88 -20.77
N LYS A 385 -3.15 22.18 -21.36
CA LYS A 385 -2.82 22.26 -22.80
C LYS A 385 -3.00 20.94 -23.55
N TYR A 386 -3.89 20.05 -23.08
CA TYR A 386 -4.27 18.80 -23.71
C TYR A 386 -5.74 18.87 -24.14
N GLY A 387 -5.95 19.47 -25.30
CA GLY A 387 -7.26 19.54 -25.93
C GLY A 387 -7.45 20.70 -26.90
N ILE A 388 -6.49 20.98 -27.80
CA ILE A 388 -6.84 21.69 -29.04
C ILE A 388 -7.60 20.67 -29.90
N ARG A 389 -8.92 20.65 -29.78
CA ARG A 389 -9.79 20.26 -30.88
C ARG A 389 -10.22 21.55 -31.55
N ASN A 390 -10.06 21.62 -32.87
CA ASN A 390 -10.41 22.76 -33.70
C ASN A 390 -11.83 23.25 -33.37
N LEU A 391 -11.94 24.42 -32.74
CA LEU A 391 -13.19 25.17 -32.67
C LEU A 391 -13.23 26.08 -33.90
N ARG A 392 -14.22 25.89 -34.76
CA ARG A 392 -14.54 26.88 -35.80
C ARG A 392 -15.02 28.15 -35.12
N ALA A 393 -14.59 29.30 -35.64
CA ALA A 393 -15.13 30.59 -35.22
C ALA A 393 -16.64 30.61 -35.51
N ILE A 394 -17.44 30.89 -34.49
CA ILE A 394 -18.84 31.25 -34.66
C ILE A 394 -18.88 32.76 -34.50
N GLU A 395 -19.17 33.47 -35.58
CA GLU A 395 -19.50 34.89 -35.52
C GLU A 395 -20.85 35.05 -34.83
N LEU A 396 -20.87 35.84 -33.76
CA LEU A 396 -22.10 36.20 -33.06
C LEU A 396 -22.72 37.41 -33.76
N THR A 397 -23.81 37.18 -34.48
CA THR A 397 -24.65 38.26 -35.01
C THR A 397 -25.37 38.94 -33.85
N SER A 398 -25.09 40.22 -33.60
CA SER A 398 -25.79 41.01 -32.60
C SER A 398 -27.25 41.24 -33.03
N LEU A 399 -28.20 40.83 -32.18
CA LEU A 399 -29.61 41.20 -32.30
C LEU A 399 -29.76 42.72 -32.11
N LYS A 400 -30.31 43.41 -33.11
CA LYS A 400 -30.76 44.80 -33.00
C LYS A 400 -31.92 44.86 -32.00
N ALA A 401 -31.83 45.77 -31.05
CA ALA A 401 -32.93 46.14 -30.18
C ALA A 401 -34.04 46.83 -31.00
N GLN A 402 -35.29 46.43 -30.78
CA GLN A 402 -36.49 47.19 -31.15
C GLN A 402 -36.95 48.01 -29.97
#